data_AF-E1YA89-F1
#
_entry.id   AF-E1YA89-F1
#
_cell.length_a   1.000
_cell.length_b   1.000
_cell.length_c   1.000
_cell.angle_alpha   90.00
_cell.angle_beta   90.00
_cell.angle_gamma   90.00
#
_symmetry.space_group_name_H-M   'P 1'
#
loop_
_entity.id
_entity.type
_entity.pdbx_description
1 polymer ?
#
loop_
_entity_poly.entity_id
_entity_poly.type
_entity_poly.pdbx_seq_one_letter_code
_entity_poly.pdbx_strand_id
1 'polypeptide(L)'
;MLKQIFIAVIVGVALLSGCGEPYQTEGGLYIDAAQTALIAKGICSNPTDCQSKELLFWNDGEYFLDILPKDVTFVNLYNIRDPVVVEAVVLELKKVQESISKPGVVLNVYKSKHLEPVVKLQRVVIK
;
A
#
# COMPACT_ATOMS: atom_id res chain seq x y z
N MET A 1 -25.01 34.00 -45.87
CA MET A 1 -25.37 33.92 -44.44
C MET A 1 -24.56 32.80 -43.81
N LEU A 2 -23.91 33.13 -42.69
CA LEU A 2 -22.90 32.35 -41.97
C LEU A 2 -23.51 31.15 -41.21
N LYS A 3 -22.63 30.21 -40.79
CA LYS A 3 -22.80 29.22 -39.69
C LYS A 3 -23.58 27.95 -40.09
N GLN A 4 -23.13 26.72 -39.84
CA GLN A 4 -22.31 26.17 -38.76
C GLN A 4 -21.52 24.95 -39.26
N ILE A 5 -20.23 24.93 -38.92
CA ILE A 5 -19.36 23.75 -38.98
C ILE A 5 -19.70 22.90 -37.75
N PHE A 6 -20.28 21.71 -37.94
CA PHE A 6 -20.38 20.70 -36.88
C PHE A 6 -19.24 19.70 -37.03
N ILE A 7 -18.14 19.98 -36.34
CA ILE A 7 -17.08 19.01 -36.06
C ILE A 7 -17.66 18.02 -35.06
N ALA A 8 -18.03 16.82 -35.52
CA ALA A 8 -18.33 15.71 -34.64
C ALA A 8 -16.99 15.17 -34.10
N VAL A 9 -16.66 15.60 -32.87
CA VAL A 9 -15.49 15.11 -32.13
C VAL A 9 -15.70 13.64 -31.81
N ILE A 10 -14.83 12.81 -32.37
CA ILE A 10 -14.64 11.41 -32.00
C ILE A 10 -14.07 11.39 -30.58
N VAL A 11 -14.85 10.93 -29.60
CA VAL A 11 -14.31 10.54 -28.29
C VAL A 11 -14.33 9.02 -28.24
N GLY A 12 -13.22 8.43 -28.65
CA GLY A 12 -12.93 7.02 -28.40
C GLY A 12 -12.72 6.83 -26.91
N VAL A 13 -13.62 6.11 -26.26
CA VAL A 13 -13.37 5.58 -24.91
C VAL A 13 -12.43 4.40 -25.08
N ALA A 14 -11.13 4.68 -24.98
CA ALA A 14 -10.15 3.65 -24.71
C ALA A 14 -10.48 3.10 -23.31
N LEU A 15 -11.17 1.95 -23.28
CA LEU A 15 -11.17 1.06 -22.13
C LEU A 15 -9.73 0.61 -21.94
N LEU A 16 -8.97 1.40 -21.17
CA LEU A 16 -7.70 0.99 -20.63
C LEU A 16 -8.00 -0.21 -19.74
N SER A 17 -7.75 -1.39 -20.28
CA SER A 17 -7.53 -2.63 -19.55
C SER A 17 -6.41 -2.37 -18.53
N GLY A 18 -6.80 -1.88 -17.35
CA GLY A 18 -5.94 -1.93 -16.18
C GLY A 18 -5.70 -3.40 -15.91
N CYS A 19 -4.47 -3.86 -16.09
CA CYS A 19 -3.98 -5.03 -15.36
C CYS A 19 -3.97 -4.61 -13.88
N GLY A 20 -5.15 -4.56 -13.27
CA GLY A 20 -5.37 -4.03 -11.93
C GLY A 20 -5.06 -5.13 -10.93
N GLU A 21 -3.99 -4.93 -10.18
CA GLU A 21 -3.73 -5.70 -8.97
C GLU A 21 -5.00 -5.67 -8.08
N PRO A 22 -5.49 -6.82 -7.58
CA PRO A 22 -6.66 -6.83 -6.73
C PRO A 22 -6.44 -5.93 -5.50
N TYR A 23 -7.49 -5.22 -5.12
CA TYR A 23 -7.52 -4.36 -3.94
C TYR A 23 -6.56 -3.16 -3.96
N GLN A 24 -6.21 -2.64 -5.14
CA GLN A 24 -5.34 -1.46 -5.27
C GLN A 24 -5.81 -0.26 -4.44
N THR A 25 -7.13 0.01 -4.42
CA THR A 25 -7.71 1.11 -3.66
C THR A 25 -7.50 0.91 -2.16
N GLU A 26 -7.81 -0.27 -1.64
CA GLU A 26 -7.68 -0.63 -0.24
C GLU A 26 -6.21 -0.70 0.20
N GLY A 27 -5.33 -1.19 -0.69
CA GLY A 27 -3.88 -1.13 -0.54
C GLY A 27 -3.37 0.29 -0.31
N GLY A 28 -3.90 1.25 -1.08
CA GLY A 28 -3.63 2.68 -0.89
C GLY A 28 -4.02 3.17 0.51
N LEU A 29 -5.21 2.81 1.01
CA LEU A 29 -5.66 3.18 2.35
C LEU A 29 -4.72 2.67 3.45
N TYR A 30 -4.24 1.42 3.33
CA TYR A 30 -3.28 0.86 4.26
C TYR A 30 -1.92 1.55 4.20
N ILE A 31 -1.45 1.92 3.01
CA ILE A 31 -0.21 2.67 2.85
C ILE A 31 -0.31 4.05 3.51
N ASP A 32 -1.40 4.78 3.27
CA ASP A 32 -1.61 6.10 3.85
C ASP A 32 -1.67 6.05 5.39
N ALA A 33 -2.32 5.02 5.94
CA ALA A 33 -2.38 4.79 7.38
C ALA A 33 -1.00 4.47 7.98
N ALA A 34 -0.23 3.61 7.34
CA ALA A 34 1.13 3.31 7.78
C ALA A 34 2.06 4.53 7.66
N GLN A 35 1.97 5.32 6.60
CA GLN A 35 2.71 6.59 6.47
C GLN A 35 2.35 7.57 7.58
N THR A 36 1.06 7.68 7.93
CA THR A 36 0.60 8.51 9.05
C THR A 36 1.32 8.15 10.35
N ALA A 37 1.42 6.84 10.66
CA ALA A 37 2.16 6.37 11.85
C ALA A 37 3.66 6.72 11.78
N LEU A 38 4.31 6.53 10.63
CA LEU A 38 5.73 6.82 10.45
C LEU A 38 6.03 8.32 10.57
N ILE A 39 5.16 9.18 10.07
CA ILE A 39 5.27 10.64 10.21
C ILE A 39 5.06 11.04 11.67
N ALA A 40 4.03 10.52 12.33
CA ALA A 40 3.75 10.81 13.74
C ALA A 40 4.89 10.37 14.68
N LYS A 41 5.64 9.33 14.31
CA LYS A 41 6.84 8.86 15.04
C LYS A 41 8.14 9.57 14.62
N GLY A 42 8.09 10.53 13.70
CA GLY A 42 9.25 11.28 13.25
C GLY A 42 10.22 10.49 12.37
N ILE A 43 9.81 9.33 11.86
CA ILE A 43 10.61 8.50 10.95
C ILE A 43 10.65 9.15 9.55
N CYS A 44 9.51 9.69 9.12
CA CYS A 44 9.39 10.52 7.94
C CYS A 44 8.96 11.93 8.32
N SER A 45 9.35 12.92 7.52
CA SER A 45 8.85 14.30 7.65
C SER A 45 7.51 14.52 6.95
N ASN A 46 7.22 13.76 5.90
CA ASN A 46 6.01 13.82 5.08
C ASN A 46 5.90 12.54 4.21
N PRO A 47 4.79 12.34 3.45
CA PRO A 47 4.62 11.16 2.60
C PRO A 47 5.73 10.97 1.56
N THR A 48 6.19 12.05 0.92
CA THR A 48 7.26 12.02 -0.08
C THR A 48 8.57 11.50 0.52
N ASP A 49 8.89 11.89 1.76
CA ASP A 49 10.07 11.42 2.49
C ASP A 49 9.96 9.93 2.86
N CYS A 50 8.78 9.42 3.18
CA CYS A 50 8.59 7.97 3.37
C CYS A 50 8.87 7.17 2.09
N GLN A 51 8.41 7.69 0.94
CA GLN A 51 8.63 7.06 -0.35
C GLN A 51 10.10 7.12 -0.79
N SER A 52 10.75 8.28 -0.64
CA SER A 52 12.16 8.45 -1.04
C SER A 52 13.13 7.61 -0.20
N LYS A 53 12.78 7.33 1.06
CA LYS A 53 13.52 6.42 1.94
C LYS A 53 13.20 4.94 1.70
N GLU A 54 12.27 4.63 0.80
CA GLU A 54 11.86 3.27 0.46
C GLU A 54 11.46 2.44 1.69
N LEU A 55 10.78 3.07 2.65
CA LEU A 55 10.43 2.43 3.92
C LEU A 55 9.18 1.58 3.82
N LEU A 56 8.29 1.88 2.88
CA LEU A 56 6.95 1.34 2.85
C LEU A 56 6.51 1.01 1.43
N PHE A 57 6.13 -0.24 1.21
CA PHE A 57 5.60 -0.70 -0.07
C PHE A 57 4.38 -1.57 0.14
N TRP A 58 3.45 -1.48 -0.81
CA TRP A 58 2.31 -2.35 -0.90
C TRP A 58 2.53 -3.36 -2.03
N ASN A 59 2.06 -4.58 -1.82
CA ASN A 59 1.86 -5.55 -2.87
C ASN A 59 0.60 -6.39 -2.60
N ASP A 60 -0.03 -6.81 -3.69
CA ASP A 60 -1.21 -7.67 -3.74
C ASP A 60 -0.89 -9.16 -3.48
N GLY A 61 0.39 -9.55 -3.54
CA GLY A 61 0.85 -10.88 -3.16
C GLY A 61 2.36 -11.03 -3.06
N GLU A 62 2.87 -11.67 -2.01
CA GLU A 62 4.14 -12.41 -2.16
C GLU A 62 3.85 -13.56 -3.15
N TYR A 63 4.26 -13.40 -4.40
CA TYR A 63 4.07 -14.32 -5.54
C TYR A 63 4.62 -15.74 -5.37
N PHE A 64 5.02 -16.17 -4.16
CA PHE A 64 5.82 -17.38 -4.07
C PHE A 64 5.03 -18.67 -3.90
N LEU A 65 3.88 -18.68 -3.23
CA LEU A 65 3.12 -19.92 -3.04
C LEU A 65 1.65 -19.56 -2.75
N ASP A 66 0.71 -20.19 -3.47
CA ASP A 66 -0.76 -20.19 -3.34
C ASP A 66 -1.34 -20.54 -1.93
N ILE A 67 -0.54 -20.39 -0.88
CA ILE A 67 -0.82 -20.80 0.51
C ILE A 67 -1.34 -19.60 1.35
N LEU A 68 -1.26 -18.37 0.83
CA LEU A 68 -1.74 -17.19 1.55
C LEU A 68 -3.26 -17.03 1.40
N PRO A 69 -3.96 -16.60 2.47
CA PRO A 69 -5.41 -16.50 2.45
C PRO A 69 -5.85 -15.58 1.32
N LYS A 70 -6.69 -16.11 0.42
CA LYS A 70 -7.51 -15.29 -0.48
C LYS A 70 -8.15 -14.19 0.37
N ASP A 71 -8.10 -12.93 -0.08
CA ASP A 71 -8.61 -11.74 0.61
C ASP A 71 -7.67 -11.08 1.63
N VAL A 72 -6.35 -11.15 1.44
CA VAL A 72 -5.41 -10.27 2.14
C VAL A 72 -4.53 -9.50 1.17
N THR A 73 -4.05 -8.35 1.61
CA THR A 73 -3.02 -7.55 0.94
C THR A 73 -1.82 -7.36 1.85
N PHE A 74 -0.66 -7.01 1.29
CA PHE A 74 0.59 -6.94 2.04
C PHE A 74 1.09 -5.51 2.11
N VAL A 75 1.48 -5.10 3.31
CA VAL A 75 2.25 -3.89 3.57
C VAL A 75 3.61 -4.32 4.06
N ASN A 76 4.67 -3.83 3.42
CA ASN A 76 6.05 -4.16 3.74
C ASN A 76 6.74 -2.93 4.31
N LEU A 77 7.23 -3.05 5.54
CA LEU A 77 7.96 -2.02 6.25
C LEU A 77 9.44 -2.39 6.31
N TYR A 78 10.30 -1.57 5.71
CA TYR A 78 11.73 -1.82 5.58
C TYR A 78 12.54 -0.94 6.52
N ASN A 79 13.68 -1.46 6.95
CA ASN A 79 14.67 -0.76 7.77
C ASN A 79 14.11 -0.12 9.07
N ILE A 80 13.02 -0.67 9.63
CA ILE A 80 12.46 -0.27 10.93
C ILE A 80 12.71 -1.36 11.96
N ARG A 81 13.36 -1.00 13.07
CA ARG A 81 13.74 -1.94 14.15
C ARG A 81 13.07 -1.62 15.49
N ASP A 82 12.54 -0.41 15.62
CA ASP A 82 11.93 0.02 16.86
C ASP A 82 10.53 -0.60 16.99
N PRO A 83 10.28 -1.47 17.98
CA PRO A 83 8.98 -2.11 18.17
C PRO A 83 7.86 -1.11 18.43
N VAL A 84 8.16 0.07 19.03
CA VAL A 84 7.16 1.11 19.30
C VAL A 84 6.66 1.74 17.99
N VAL A 85 7.53 1.84 16.98
CA VAL A 85 7.15 2.32 15.65
C VAL A 85 6.30 1.27 14.94
N VAL A 86 6.71 0.00 15.00
CA VAL A 86 5.96 -1.12 14.41
C VAL A 86 4.55 -1.22 15.00
N GLU A 87 4.43 -1.12 16.33
CA GLU A 87 3.14 -1.15 17.01
C GLU A 87 2.24 0.02 16.59
N ALA A 88 2.80 1.22 16.44
CA ALA A 88 2.05 2.37 15.94
C ALA A 88 1.51 2.15 14.51
N VAL A 89 2.31 1.54 13.63
CA VAL A 89 1.86 1.16 12.29
C VAL A 89 0.72 0.13 12.38
N VAL A 90 0.86 -0.90 13.21
CA VAL A 90 -0.19 -1.92 13.42
C VAL A 90 -1.50 -1.29 13.90
N LEU A 91 -1.44 -0.30 14.80
CA LEU A 91 -2.62 0.39 15.30
C LEU A 91 -3.35 1.17 14.20
N GLU A 92 -2.63 1.90 13.35
CA GLU A 92 -3.27 2.61 12.23
C GLU A 92 -3.86 1.65 11.19
N LEU A 93 -3.17 0.54 10.89
CA LEU A 93 -3.69 -0.50 9.98
C LEU A 93 -4.97 -1.15 10.53
N LYS A 94 -5.05 -1.38 11.85
CA LYS A 94 -6.27 -1.90 12.49
C LYS A 94 -7.46 -0.96 12.31
N LYS A 95 -7.26 0.37 12.46
CA LYS A 95 -8.33 1.35 12.25
C LYS A 95 -8.87 1.30 10.82
N VAL A 96 -7.99 1.13 9.83
CA VAL A 96 -8.41 0.95 8.43
C VAL A 96 -9.22 -0.34 8.29
N GLN A 97 -8.71 -1.47 8.79
CA GLN A 97 -9.42 -2.75 8.73
C GLN A 97 -10.78 -2.71 9.45
N GLU A 98 -10.92 -1.95 10.54
CA GLU A 98 -12.22 -1.75 11.21
C GLU A 98 -13.23 -0.99 10.35
N SER A 99 -12.76 -0.22 9.36
CA SER A 99 -13.58 0.60 8.44
C SER A 99 -13.89 -0.07 7.11
N ILE A 100 -13.19 -1.16 6.75
CA ILE A 100 -13.38 -1.89 5.49
C ILE A 100 -13.59 -3.38 5.74
N SER A 101 -14.37 -4.06 4.90
CA SER A 101 -14.65 -5.49 5.12
C SER A 101 -13.57 -6.41 4.57
N LYS A 102 -12.93 -6.03 3.44
CA LYS A 102 -11.86 -6.76 2.75
C LYS A 102 -11.00 -5.79 1.92
N PRO A 103 -9.75 -6.16 1.60
CA PRO A 103 -9.02 -7.31 2.10
C PRO A 103 -8.49 -7.05 3.52
N GLY A 104 -8.20 -8.12 4.25
CA GLY A 104 -7.34 -8.02 5.43
C GLY A 104 -5.94 -7.53 5.04
N VAL A 105 -5.11 -7.15 6.00
CA VAL A 105 -3.72 -6.72 5.74
C VAL A 105 -2.72 -7.56 6.51
N VAL A 106 -1.62 -7.90 5.84
CA VAL A 106 -0.45 -8.51 6.44
C VAL A 106 0.68 -7.48 6.44
N LEU A 107 1.12 -7.08 7.63
CA LEU A 107 2.31 -6.26 7.78
C LEU A 107 3.54 -7.17 7.88
N ASN A 108 4.45 -7.08 6.92
CA ASN A 108 5.78 -7.65 7.00
C ASN A 108 6.77 -6.57 7.42
N VAL A 109 7.59 -6.85 8.44
CA VAL A 109 8.63 -5.93 8.91
C VAL A 109 9.99 -6.53 8.61
N TYR A 110 10.84 -5.76 7.96
CA TYR A 110 12.18 -6.13 7.53
C TYR A 110 13.22 -5.24 8.21
N LYS A 111 14.29 -5.87 8.70
CA LYS A 111 15.46 -5.17 9.25
C LYS A 111 16.35 -4.59 8.13
N SER A 112 16.32 -5.21 6.96
CA SER A 112 17.06 -4.81 5.75
C SER A 112 16.37 -3.65 5.04
N LYS A 113 17.11 -2.95 4.17
CA LYS A 113 16.49 -2.01 3.23
C LYS A 113 15.75 -2.77 2.14
N HIS A 114 14.91 -2.05 1.41
CA HIS A 114 14.32 -2.56 0.18
C HIS A 114 15.42 -2.97 -0.82
N LEU A 115 15.22 -4.07 -1.55
CA LEU A 115 16.16 -4.68 -2.50
C LEU A 115 17.47 -5.26 -1.91
N GLU A 116 17.70 -5.17 -0.60
CA GLU A 116 18.79 -5.88 0.08
C GLU A 116 18.36 -7.32 0.47
N PRO A 117 19.32 -8.23 0.74
CA PRO A 117 19.01 -9.56 1.26
C PRO A 117 18.05 -9.51 2.45
N VAL A 118 16.95 -10.26 2.32
CA VAL A 118 15.79 -10.15 3.21
C VAL A 118 16.12 -10.62 4.62
N VAL A 119 15.97 -9.73 5.60
CA VAL A 119 16.01 -10.08 7.03
C VAL A 119 14.65 -9.78 7.65
N LYS A 120 13.74 -10.77 7.63
CA LYS A 120 12.41 -10.67 8.24
C LYS A 120 12.53 -10.54 9.76
N LEU A 121 11.91 -9.52 10.32
CA LEU A 121 11.88 -9.21 11.74
C LEU A 121 10.57 -9.65 12.38
N GLN A 122 9.44 -9.34 11.73
CA GLN A 122 8.12 -9.65 12.24
C GLN A 122 7.11 -9.77 11.10
N ARG A 123 6.07 -10.58 11.32
CA ARG A 123 4.88 -10.64 10.47
C ARG A 123 3.64 -10.51 11.35
N VAL A 124 2.72 -9.61 10.97
CA VAL A 124 1.47 -9.37 11.69
C VAL A 124 0.31 -9.51 10.70
N VAL A 125 -0.70 -10.29 11.07
CA VAL A 125 -1.92 -10.47 10.27
C VAL A 125 -3.06 -9.71 10.94
N ILE A 126 -3.77 -8.88 10.17
CA ILE A 126 -4.87 -8.04 10.60
C ILE A 126 -6.06 -8.37 9.69
N LYS A 127 -7.16 -8.82 10.30
CA LYS A 127 -8.39 -9.25 9.62
C LYS A 127 -9.60 -8.75 10.40
#